data_AF-A0A1G4HAX0-F1
#
_entry.id   AF-A0A1G4HAX0-F1
#
_cell.length_a   1.000
_cell.length_b   1.000
_cell.length_c   1.000
_cell.angle_alpha   90.00
_cell.angle_beta   90.00
_cell.angle_gamma   90.00
#
_symmetry.space_group_name_H-M   'P 1'
#
loop_
_entity.id
_entity.type
_entity.pdbx_description
1 polymer ?
#
loop_
_entity_poly.entity_id
_entity_poly.type
_entity_poly.pdbx_seq_one_letter_code
_entity_poly.pdbx_strand_id
1 'polypeptide(L)'
;MGQISSKEDDFEKQDIYASYPGLEQQLDMVFACHDIGNQGKLPYKTVEMILRHFLMQCGFMEYVCRFVDENGQLDLKHVEGYMTSKKWLSKLKCCGDNPLTVDEMKALVLMFLKKISDTYVDDQAKWMNKMRSSQEEQGKALEEAMNEYEKNILFNHALKEQQLLHNNKKISEWNETIENAYEAQQEVLRQFEAKKREDKKKMALEKNNELIIAKDYIDKIKEAATDSRYANSKCFVYPASSAPCGACTSAGAIAPYRRFKEPRRKKQYSLCL
;
A
#
# COMPACT_ATOMS: atom_id res chain seq x y z
N MET A 1 58.09 -31.24 -32.55
CA MET A 1 57.12 -30.28 -31.96
C MET A 1 57.76 -29.38 -30.88
N GLY A 2 59.02 -28.93 -31.04
CA GLY A 2 59.75 -28.15 -30.02
C GLY A 2 60.03 -26.69 -30.38
N GLN A 3 59.60 -26.21 -31.55
CA GLN A 3 59.87 -24.84 -32.05
C GLN A 3 58.68 -23.87 -31.89
N ILE A 4 57.49 -24.37 -31.54
CA ILE A 4 56.28 -23.54 -31.42
C ILE A 4 56.19 -22.94 -30.01
N SER A 5 56.40 -23.76 -28.97
CA SER A 5 56.44 -23.31 -27.56
C SER A 5 57.54 -22.27 -27.29
N SER A 6 58.69 -22.35 -27.96
CA SER A 6 59.76 -21.35 -27.76
C SER A 6 59.42 -19.97 -28.30
N LYS A 7 58.54 -19.87 -29.32
CA LYS A 7 58.13 -18.58 -29.89
C LYS A 7 57.05 -17.92 -29.03
N GLU A 8 56.07 -18.68 -28.56
CA GLU A 8 55.02 -18.19 -27.66
C GLU A 8 55.63 -17.66 -26.35
N ASP A 9 56.56 -18.41 -25.75
CA ASP A 9 57.27 -17.98 -24.53
C ASP A 9 58.06 -16.66 -24.73
N ASP A 10 58.58 -16.40 -25.93
CA ASP A 10 59.33 -15.17 -26.22
C ASP A 10 58.41 -13.97 -26.52
N PHE A 11 57.23 -14.20 -27.13
CA PHE A 11 56.20 -13.17 -27.27
C PHE A 11 55.62 -12.74 -25.92
N GLU A 12 55.34 -13.71 -25.04
CA GLU A 12 54.82 -13.42 -23.69
C GLU A 12 55.83 -12.63 -22.83
N LYS A 13 57.13 -12.92 -22.94
CA LYS A 13 58.17 -12.11 -22.28
C LYS A 13 58.16 -10.67 -22.80
N GLN A 14 58.04 -10.50 -24.12
CA GLN A 14 57.98 -9.16 -24.72
C GLN A 14 56.73 -8.40 -24.25
N ASP A 15 55.59 -9.05 -24.12
CA ASP A 15 54.35 -8.44 -23.62
C ASP A 15 54.46 -8.02 -22.15
N ILE A 16 55.08 -8.85 -21.30
CA ILE A 16 55.34 -8.49 -19.90
C ILE A 16 56.32 -7.30 -19.82
N TYR A 17 57.40 -7.31 -20.60
CA TYR A 17 58.35 -6.18 -20.63
C TYR A 17 57.77 -4.91 -21.23
N ALA A 18 56.84 -5.01 -22.18
CA ALA A 18 56.08 -3.87 -22.68
C ALA A 18 55.15 -3.29 -21.60
N SER A 19 54.57 -4.15 -20.76
CA SER A 19 53.70 -3.76 -19.65
C SER A 19 54.47 -3.13 -18.48
N TYR A 20 55.76 -3.47 -18.32
CA TYR A 20 56.66 -2.88 -17.32
C TYR A 20 57.95 -2.33 -17.95
N PRO A 21 57.91 -1.13 -18.55
CA PRO A 21 59.08 -0.53 -19.18
C PRO A 21 60.23 -0.36 -18.17
N GLY A 22 61.42 -0.83 -18.53
CA GLY A 22 62.61 -0.73 -17.68
C GLY A 22 62.72 -1.80 -16.59
N LEU A 23 61.78 -2.76 -16.52
CA LEU A 23 61.84 -3.89 -15.58
C LEU A 23 63.17 -4.62 -15.63
N GLU A 24 63.64 -4.94 -16.83
CA GLU A 24 64.88 -5.68 -17.02
C GLU A 24 66.09 -4.93 -16.43
N GLN A 25 66.18 -3.63 -16.70
CA GLN A 25 67.24 -2.75 -16.20
C GLN A 25 67.16 -2.57 -14.69
N GLN A 26 65.94 -2.49 -14.12
CA GLN A 26 65.74 -2.42 -12.68
C GLN A 26 66.23 -3.70 -12.00
N LEU A 27 65.91 -4.87 -12.55
CA LEU A 27 66.37 -6.15 -12.00
C LEU A 27 67.89 -6.28 -12.11
N ASP A 28 68.50 -5.83 -13.22
CA ASP A 28 69.96 -5.78 -13.38
C ASP A 28 70.62 -4.90 -12.31
N MET A 29 70.11 -3.68 -12.11
CA MET A 29 70.64 -2.76 -11.10
C MET A 29 70.48 -3.33 -9.68
N VAL A 30 69.30 -3.85 -9.35
CA VAL A 30 69.02 -4.40 -8.01
C VAL A 30 69.90 -5.62 -7.76
N PHE A 31 70.08 -6.50 -8.74
CA PHE A 31 70.98 -7.64 -8.61
C PHE A 31 72.42 -7.18 -8.35
N ALA A 32 72.93 -6.22 -9.14
CA ALA A 32 74.28 -5.68 -8.97
C ALA A 32 74.49 -5.01 -7.61
N CYS A 33 73.48 -4.32 -7.06
CA CYS A 33 73.56 -3.73 -5.72
C CYS A 33 73.66 -4.77 -4.60
N HIS A 34 73.11 -5.98 -4.80
CA HIS A 34 73.13 -7.04 -3.79
C HIS A 34 74.29 -8.02 -4.00
N ASP A 35 74.89 -8.08 -5.19
CA ASP A 35 76.10 -8.87 -5.48
C ASP A 35 77.38 -8.12 -5.08
N ILE A 36 77.53 -7.86 -3.77
CA ILE A 36 78.67 -7.12 -3.19
C ILE A 36 80.03 -7.76 -3.57
N GLY A 37 80.04 -9.08 -3.79
CA GLY A 37 81.23 -9.84 -4.13
C GLY A 37 81.56 -9.90 -5.63
N ASN A 38 80.72 -9.33 -6.51
CA ASN A 38 80.79 -9.49 -7.97
C ASN A 38 80.94 -10.97 -8.40
N GLN A 39 80.27 -11.87 -7.69
CA GLN A 39 80.36 -13.32 -7.96
C GLN A 39 79.38 -13.74 -9.06
N GLY A 40 78.50 -12.83 -9.50
CA GLY A 40 77.47 -13.06 -10.49
C GLY A 40 76.34 -13.96 -10.01
N LYS A 41 76.24 -14.21 -8.69
CA LYS A 41 75.27 -15.15 -8.13
C LYS A 41 74.77 -14.70 -6.75
N LEU A 42 73.46 -14.81 -6.53
CA LEU A 42 72.80 -14.47 -5.27
C LEU A 42 72.06 -15.67 -4.67
N PRO A 43 72.07 -15.86 -3.35
CA PRO A 43 71.29 -16.92 -2.72
C PRO A 43 69.79 -16.69 -2.92
N TYR A 44 69.02 -17.77 -3.07
CA TYR A 44 67.58 -17.68 -3.33
C TYR A 44 66.82 -16.86 -2.28
N LYS A 45 67.22 -16.95 -1.01
CA LYS A 45 66.61 -16.15 0.06
C LYS A 45 66.69 -14.64 -0.21
N THR A 46 67.81 -14.15 -0.75
CA THR A 46 67.97 -12.73 -1.11
C THR A 46 67.14 -12.41 -2.34
N VAL A 47 67.16 -13.29 -3.35
CA VAL A 47 66.37 -13.12 -4.59
C VAL A 47 64.87 -13.10 -4.31
N GLU A 48 64.37 -13.98 -3.44
CA GLU A 48 62.98 -14.03 -3.01
C GLU A 48 62.56 -12.72 -2.34
N MET A 49 63.37 -12.20 -1.42
CA MET A 49 63.07 -10.93 -0.74
C MET A 49 62.99 -9.76 -1.74
N ILE A 50 63.90 -9.71 -2.70
CA ILE A 50 63.88 -8.72 -3.78
C ILE A 50 62.62 -8.88 -4.62
N LEU A 51 62.30 -10.10 -5.03
CA LEU A 51 61.16 -10.42 -5.90
C LEU A 51 59.83 -10.08 -5.22
N ARG A 52 59.68 -10.46 -3.95
CA ARG A 52 58.50 -10.16 -3.13
C ARG A 52 58.35 -8.66 -2.94
N HIS A 53 59.43 -7.95 -2.60
CA HIS A 53 59.41 -6.50 -2.48
C HIS A 53 59.02 -5.81 -3.79
N PHE A 54 59.61 -6.25 -4.90
CA PHE A 54 59.31 -5.76 -6.24
C PHE A 54 57.83 -5.93 -6.59
N LEU A 55 57.27 -7.13 -6.42
CA LEU A 55 55.86 -7.40 -6.70
C LEU A 55 54.92 -6.56 -5.82
N MET A 56 55.28 -6.37 -4.54
CA MET A 56 54.54 -5.49 -3.64
C MET A 56 54.60 -4.03 -4.10
N GLN A 57 55.75 -3.54 -4.55
CA GLN A 57 55.93 -2.19 -5.07
C GLN A 57 55.13 -1.95 -6.35
N CYS A 58 54.98 -2.98 -7.19
CA CYS A 58 54.11 -2.95 -8.36
C CYS A 58 52.60 -2.99 -8.01
N GLY A 59 52.23 -3.08 -6.74
CA GLY A 59 50.84 -3.10 -6.29
C GLY A 59 50.21 -4.49 -6.20
N PHE A 60 50.96 -5.56 -6.42
CA PHE A 60 50.45 -6.94 -6.38
C PHE A 60 50.38 -7.55 -4.97
N MET A 61 50.24 -6.73 -3.94
CA MET A 61 50.23 -7.16 -2.54
C MET A 61 49.25 -8.31 -2.29
N GLU A 62 48.01 -8.18 -2.78
CA GLU A 62 46.97 -9.18 -2.57
C GLU A 62 47.31 -10.54 -3.19
N TYR A 63 47.95 -10.53 -4.37
CA TYR A 63 48.39 -11.74 -5.06
C TYR A 63 49.64 -12.33 -4.40
N VAL A 64 50.59 -11.49 -4.00
CA VAL A 64 51.77 -11.90 -3.23
C VAL A 64 51.35 -12.63 -1.96
N CYS A 65 50.43 -12.06 -1.17
CA CYS A 65 49.93 -12.70 0.05
C CYS A 65 49.24 -14.06 -0.22
N ARG A 66 48.66 -14.28 -1.41
CA ARG A 66 48.05 -15.56 -1.79
C ARG A 66 49.05 -16.61 -2.24
N PHE A 67 50.22 -16.20 -2.71
CA PHE A 67 51.26 -17.10 -3.22
C PHE A 67 52.39 -17.34 -2.23
N VAL A 68 52.22 -16.91 -0.99
CA VAL A 68 53.19 -17.09 0.10
C VAL A 68 52.91 -18.38 0.86
N ASP A 69 53.97 -19.07 1.28
CA ASP A 69 53.94 -20.29 2.09
C ASP A 69 53.65 -20.00 3.58
N GLU A 70 53.59 -21.06 4.39
CA GLU A 70 53.39 -20.97 5.85
C GLU A 70 54.50 -20.17 6.56
N ASN A 71 55.67 -20.00 5.92
CA ASN A 71 56.83 -19.30 6.47
C ASN A 71 56.92 -17.83 6.01
N GLY A 72 55.98 -17.35 5.19
CA GLY A 72 56.00 -15.96 4.71
C GLY A 72 56.85 -15.74 3.44
N GLN A 73 57.33 -16.81 2.78
CA GLN A 73 58.12 -16.76 1.55
C GLN A 73 57.26 -17.11 0.33
N LEU A 74 57.59 -16.59 -0.85
CA LEU A 74 56.90 -16.96 -2.08
C LEU A 74 57.02 -18.48 -2.37
N ASP A 75 55.87 -19.18 -2.36
CA ASP A 75 55.82 -20.63 -2.58
C ASP A 75 56.01 -20.95 -4.08
N LEU A 76 57.13 -21.62 -4.37
CA LEU A 76 57.45 -22.08 -5.72
C LEU A 76 56.42 -23.08 -6.27
N LYS A 77 55.61 -23.74 -5.42
CA LYS A 77 54.53 -24.63 -5.84
C LYS A 77 53.56 -23.99 -6.83
N HIS A 78 53.31 -22.69 -6.68
CA HIS A 78 52.39 -21.95 -7.55
C HIS A 78 52.92 -21.71 -8.97
N VAL A 79 54.25 -21.81 -9.14
CA VAL A 79 54.96 -21.47 -10.38
C VAL A 79 55.58 -22.70 -11.05
N GLU A 80 55.50 -23.89 -10.43
CA GLU A 80 56.08 -25.13 -10.96
C GLU A 80 55.61 -25.47 -12.37
N GLY A 81 54.33 -25.21 -12.66
CA GLY A 81 53.73 -25.45 -13.97
C GLY A 81 54.27 -24.53 -15.08
N TYR A 82 54.87 -23.39 -14.70
CA TYR A 82 55.42 -22.39 -15.62
C TYR A 82 56.92 -22.58 -15.85
N MET A 83 57.58 -23.46 -15.08
CA MET A 83 59.00 -23.74 -15.25
C MET A 83 59.24 -24.73 -16.39
N THR A 84 59.95 -24.29 -17.43
CA THR A 84 60.34 -25.11 -18.58
C THR A 84 61.39 -26.18 -18.24
N SER A 85 62.17 -26.01 -17.16
CA SER A 85 63.27 -26.93 -16.79
C SER A 85 63.07 -27.60 -15.42
N LYS A 86 62.76 -28.91 -15.43
CA LYS A 86 62.71 -29.75 -14.20
C LYS A 86 64.05 -29.80 -13.44
N LYS A 87 65.18 -29.57 -14.13
CA LYS A 87 66.51 -29.47 -13.51
C LYS A 87 66.69 -28.17 -12.72
N TRP A 88 66.08 -27.08 -13.17
CA TRP A 88 66.11 -25.80 -12.47
C TRP A 88 65.20 -25.81 -11.24
N LEU A 89 64.01 -26.40 -11.37
CA LEU A 89 63.07 -26.62 -10.29
C LEU A 89 63.64 -27.51 -9.16
N SER A 90 64.37 -28.57 -9.51
CA SER A 90 65.07 -29.41 -8.51
C SER A 90 66.24 -28.69 -7.83
N LYS A 91 66.97 -27.81 -8.54
CA LYS A 91 68.01 -26.97 -7.94
C LYS A 91 67.44 -25.97 -6.92
N LEU A 92 66.27 -25.40 -7.21
CA LEU A 92 65.56 -24.48 -6.34
C LEU A 92 64.92 -25.18 -5.13
N LYS A 93 64.39 -26.40 -5.31
CA LYS A 93 63.75 -27.19 -4.24
C LYS A 93 64.72 -27.88 -3.29
N CYS A 94 65.87 -28.34 -3.76
CA CYS A 94 66.70 -29.27 -2.97
C CYS A 94 67.61 -28.59 -1.95
N CYS A 95 68.05 -27.34 -2.15
CA CYS A 95 68.84 -26.61 -1.18
C CYS A 95 68.64 -25.11 -1.41
N GLY A 96 68.10 -24.37 -0.44
CA GLY A 96 68.00 -22.90 -0.47
C GLY A 96 69.35 -22.17 -0.59
N ASP A 97 70.45 -22.92 -0.70
CA ASP A 97 71.83 -22.47 -0.82
C ASP A 97 72.37 -22.43 -2.25
N ASN A 98 71.62 -22.90 -3.26
CA ASN A 98 72.07 -22.79 -4.64
C ASN A 98 71.95 -21.33 -5.11
N PRO A 99 73.07 -20.68 -5.47
CA PRO A 99 73.05 -19.28 -5.81
C PRO A 99 72.61 -19.11 -7.28
N LEU A 100 71.69 -18.18 -7.51
CA LEU A 100 71.00 -17.89 -8.77
C LEU A 100 71.72 -16.79 -9.54
N THR A 101 71.74 -16.91 -10.87
CA THR A 101 72.23 -15.83 -11.74
C THR A 101 71.16 -14.75 -11.96
N VAL A 102 71.58 -13.61 -12.53
CA VAL A 102 70.68 -12.51 -12.92
C VAL A 102 69.57 -13.01 -13.86
N ASP A 103 69.92 -13.81 -14.86
CA ASP A 103 68.97 -14.34 -15.83
C ASP A 103 67.94 -15.27 -15.19
N GLU A 104 68.37 -16.08 -14.21
CA GLU A 104 67.48 -16.96 -13.45
C GLU A 104 66.53 -16.13 -12.55
N MET A 105 67.00 -15.04 -11.96
CA MET A 105 66.16 -14.09 -11.22
C MET A 105 65.13 -13.41 -12.13
N LYS A 106 65.54 -12.91 -13.30
CA LYS A 106 64.62 -12.32 -14.29
C LYS A 106 63.55 -13.32 -14.72
N ALA A 107 63.94 -14.55 -15.01
CA ALA A 107 63.01 -15.61 -15.35
C ALA A 107 61.99 -15.90 -14.23
N LEU A 108 62.43 -15.92 -12.96
CA LEU A 108 61.54 -16.06 -11.80
C LEU A 108 60.50 -14.93 -11.73
N VAL A 109 60.92 -13.67 -11.90
CA VAL A 109 60.02 -12.51 -11.87
C VAL A 109 58.94 -12.64 -12.94
N LEU A 110 59.36 -12.96 -14.17
CA LEU A 110 58.46 -13.12 -15.30
C LEU A 110 57.42 -14.22 -15.07
N MET A 111 57.83 -15.37 -14.52
CA MET A 111 56.89 -16.44 -14.22
C MET A 111 55.89 -16.08 -13.13
N PHE A 112 56.31 -15.36 -12.08
CA PHE A 112 55.38 -14.88 -11.06
C PHE A 112 54.42 -13.82 -11.62
N LEU A 113 54.89 -12.91 -12.48
CA LEU A 113 54.03 -11.93 -13.16
C LEU A 113 53.02 -12.63 -14.08
N LYS A 114 53.44 -13.67 -14.82
CA LYS A 114 52.54 -14.50 -15.62
C LYS A 114 51.49 -15.19 -14.73
N LYS A 115 51.92 -15.77 -13.61
CA LYS A 115 51.01 -16.40 -12.65
C LYS A 115 49.97 -15.42 -12.12
N ILE A 116 50.39 -14.21 -11.76
CA ILE A 116 49.51 -13.13 -11.31
C ILE A 116 48.50 -12.78 -12.41
N SER A 117 48.97 -12.58 -13.64
CA SER A 117 48.12 -12.27 -14.80
C SER A 117 47.05 -13.33 -15.01
N ASP A 118 47.42 -14.61 -15.03
CA ASP A 118 46.46 -15.71 -15.20
C ASP A 118 45.43 -15.74 -14.07
N THR A 119 45.87 -15.58 -12.82
CA THR A 119 44.93 -15.54 -11.68
C THR A 119 44.03 -14.31 -11.69
N TYR A 120 44.50 -13.18 -12.23
CA TYR A 120 43.68 -11.99 -12.41
C TYR A 120 42.54 -12.26 -13.40
N VAL A 121 42.84 -12.90 -14.54
CA VAL A 121 41.84 -13.27 -15.55
C VAL A 121 40.82 -14.27 -14.98
N ASP A 122 41.29 -15.28 -14.26
CA ASP A 122 40.42 -16.27 -13.60
C ASP A 122 39.49 -15.61 -12.58
N ASP A 123 40.02 -14.72 -11.74
CA ASP A 123 39.23 -14.03 -10.73
C ASP A 123 38.22 -13.09 -11.40
N GLN A 124 38.64 -12.33 -12.42
CA GLN A 124 37.73 -11.48 -13.20
C GLN A 124 36.56 -12.29 -13.78
N ALA A 125 36.83 -13.47 -14.34
CA ALA A 125 35.79 -14.36 -14.86
C ALA A 125 34.83 -14.83 -13.76
N LYS A 126 35.34 -15.23 -12.58
CA LYS A 126 34.52 -15.60 -11.43
C LYS A 126 33.65 -14.44 -10.95
N TRP A 127 34.22 -13.25 -10.82
CA TRP A 127 33.50 -12.05 -10.41
C TRP A 127 32.39 -11.67 -11.40
N MET A 128 32.67 -11.70 -12.70
CA MET A 128 31.68 -11.42 -13.74
C MET A 128 30.53 -12.43 -13.73
N ASN A 129 30.83 -13.71 -13.55
CA ASN A 129 29.79 -14.75 -13.45
C ASN A 129 28.93 -14.59 -12.19
N LYS A 130 29.53 -14.24 -11.05
CA LYS A 130 28.81 -13.95 -9.81
C LYS A 130 27.93 -12.70 -9.95
N MET A 131 28.43 -11.66 -10.61
CA MET A 131 27.65 -10.46 -10.88
C MET A 131 26.46 -10.75 -11.80
N ARG A 132 26.67 -11.52 -12.87
CA ARG A 132 25.60 -11.91 -13.80
C ARG A 132 24.51 -12.72 -13.12
N SER A 133 24.89 -13.75 -12.35
CA SER A 133 23.92 -14.56 -11.60
C SER A 133 23.13 -13.72 -10.60
N SER A 134 23.79 -12.82 -9.86
CA SER A 134 23.10 -11.91 -8.95
C SER A 134 22.12 -10.97 -9.67
N GLN A 135 22.45 -10.48 -10.87
CA GLN A 135 21.55 -9.65 -11.67
C GLN A 135 20.35 -10.45 -12.19
N GLU A 136 20.56 -11.69 -12.62
CA GLU A 136 19.48 -12.58 -13.06
C GLU A 136 18.50 -12.91 -11.92
N GLU A 137 19.01 -13.17 -10.72
CA GLU A 137 18.19 -13.39 -9.51
C GLU A 137 17.37 -12.14 -9.16
N GLN A 138 18.00 -10.95 -9.16
CA GLN A 138 17.30 -9.69 -8.91
C GLN A 138 16.23 -9.39 -9.98
N GLY A 139 16.53 -9.69 -11.25
CA GLY A 139 15.58 -9.53 -12.35
C GLY A 139 14.34 -10.41 -12.16
N LYS A 140 14.52 -11.69 -11.81
CA LYS A 140 13.42 -12.62 -11.53
C LYS A 140 12.58 -12.17 -10.33
N ALA A 141 13.24 -11.78 -9.24
CA ALA A 141 12.53 -11.31 -8.04
C ALA A 141 11.70 -10.05 -8.32
N LEU A 142 12.22 -9.14 -9.15
CA LEU A 142 11.48 -7.94 -9.58
C LEU A 142 10.26 -8.31 -10.45
N GLU A 143 10.44 -9.21 -11.42
CA GLU A 143 9.36 -9.67 -12.29
C GLU A 143 8.24 -10.35 -11.48
N GLU A 144 8.59 -11.22 -10.53
CA GLU A 144 7.65 -11.85 -9.61
C GLU A 144 6.88 -10.82 -8.76
N ALA A 145 7.58 -9.85 -8.19
CA ALA A 145 6.96 -8.78 -7.40
C ALA A 145 6.04 -7.89 -8.24
N MET A 146 6.41 -7.58 -9.48
CA MET A 146 5.56 -6.83 -10.41
C MET A 146 4.29 -7.60 -10.76
N ASN A 147 4.42 -8.90 -11.07
CA ASN A 147 3.29 -9.77 -11.37
C ASN A 147 2.33 -9.90 -10.18
N GLU A 148 2.86 -10.02 -8.96
CA GLU A 148 2.05 -10.05 -7.74
C GLU A 148 1.33 -8.72 -7.50
N TYR A 149 2.04 -7.60 -7.69
CA TYR A 149 1.46 -6.26 -7.57
C TYR A 149 0.32 -6.04 -8.58
N GLU A 150 0.51 -6.42 -9.84
CA GLU A 150 -0.51 -6.32 -10.88
C GLU A 150 -1.76 -7.14 -10.52
N LYS A 151 -1.57 -8.40 -10.10
CA LYS A 151 -2.67 -9.26 -9.62
C LYS A 151 -3.42 -8.62 -8.46
N ASN A 152 -2.69 -8.05 -7.50
CA ASN A 152 -3.29 -7.39 -6.34
C ASN A 152 -4.07 -6.13 -6.72
N ILE A 153 -3.59 -5.33 -7.68
CA ILE A 153 -4.35 -4.19 -8.21
C ILE A 153 -5.65 -4.67 -8.85
N LEU A 154 -5.56 -5.64 -9.75
CA LEU A 154 -6.72 -6.14 -10.49
C LEU A 154 -7.78 -6.71 -9.53
N PHE A 155 -7.33 -7.49 -8.53
CA PHE A 155 -8.20 -8.04 -7.51
C PHE A 155 -8.88 -6.93 -6.69
N ASN A 156 -8.12 -5.96 -6.19
CA ASN A 156 -8.66 -4.85 -5.41
C ASN A 156 -9.61 -3.97 -6.22
N HIS A 157 -9.35 -3.79 -7.52
CA HIS A 157 -10.24 -3.07 -8.42
C HIS A 157 -11.58 -3.79 -8.58
N ALA A 158 -11.55 -5.10 -8.89
CA ALA A 158 -12.75 -5.91 -9.02
C ALA A 158 -13.59 -5.92 -7.73
N LEU A 159 -12.92 -5.99 -6.57
CA LEU A 159 -13.59 -5.94 -5.27
C LEU A 159 -14.28 -4.59 -5.02
N LYS A 160 -13.64 -3.47 -5.39
CA LYS A 160 -14.24 -2.13 -5.30
C LYS A 160 -15.43 -1.97 -6.25
N GLU A 161 -15.34 -2.47 -7.48
CA GLU A 161 -16.46 -2.44 -8.43
C GLU A 161 -17.67 -3.21 -7.91
N GLN A 162 -17.47 -4.41 -7.35
CA GLN A 162 -18.55 -5.17 -6.74
C GLN A 162 -19.20 -4.42 -5.56
N GLN A 163 -18.40 -3.78 -4.72
CA GLN A 163 -18.91 -2.95 -3.62
C GLN A 163 -19.74 -1.77 -4.13
N LEU A 164 -19.29 -1.09 -5.19
CA LEU A 164 -20.04 0.00 -5.81
C LEU A 164 -21.39 -0.46 -6.35
N LEU A 165 -21.41 -1.60 -7.05
CA LEU A 165 -22.67 -2.19 -7.55
C LEU A 165 -23.64 -2.53 -6.40
N HIS A 166 -23.14 -3.14 -5.34
CA HIS A 166 -23.95 -3.46 -4.17
C HIS A 166 -24.50 -2.21 -3.47
N ASN A 167 -23.69 -1.17 -3.31
CA ASN A 167 -24.09 0.09 -2.72
C ASN A 167 -25.12 0.82 -3.58
N ASN A 168 -24.94 0.85 -4.90
CA ASN A 168 -25.90 1.43 -5.83
C ASN A 168 -27.25 0.71 -5.76
N LYS A 169 -27.25 -0.62 -5.64
CA LYS A 169 -28.48 -1.40 -5.47
C LYS A 169 -29.20 -1.02 -4.17
N LYS A 170 -28.48 -0.93 -3.05
CA LYS A 170 -29.05 -0.48 -1.76
C LYS A 170 -29.64 0.93 -1.83
N ILE A 171 -28.97 1.86 -2.53
CA ILE A 171 -29.49 3.21 -2.73
C ILE A 171 -30.79 3.18 -3.53
N SER A 172 -30.85 2.37 -4.59
CA SER A 172 -32.07 2.20 -5.38
C SER A 172 -33.22 1.64 -4.54
N GLU A 173 -32.97 0.59 -3.76
CA GLU A 173 -33.97 0.01 -2.85
C GLU A 173 -34.44 1.04 -1.81
N TRP A 174 -33.51 1.83 -1.25
CA TRP A 174 -33.85 2.87 -0.29
C TRP A 174 -34.70 3.99 -0.91
N ASN A 175 -34.36 4.45 -2.12
CA ASN A 175 -35.15 5.44 -2.84
C ASN A 175 -36.58 4.94 -3.11
N GLU A 176 -36.73 3.67 -3.54
CA GLU A 176 -38.05 3.05 -3.73
C GLU A 176 -38.86 3.01 -2.42
N THR A 177 -38.22 2.67 -1.29
CA THR A 177 -38.92 2.70 0.01
C THR A 177 -39.36 4.10 0.43
N ILE A 178 -38.58 5.13 0.09
CA ILE A 178 -38.92 6.52 0.36
C ILE A 178 -40.10 6.96 -0.51
N GLU A 179 -40.07 6.66 -1.81
CA GLU A 179 -41.17 6.97 -2.73
C GLU A 179 -42.48 6.33 -2.27
N ASN A 180 -42.44 5.03 -1.94
CA ASN A 180 -43.59 4.31 -1.38
C ASN A 180 -44.10 4.94 -0.07
N ALA A 181 -43.20 5.38 0.82
CA ALA A 181 -43.58 6.04 2.06
C ALA A 181 -44.24 7.41 1.81
N TYR A 182 -43.72 8.19 0.86
CA TYR A 182 -44.32 9.47 0.46
C TYR A 182 -45.71 9.27 -0.16
N GLU A 183 -45.88 8.28 -1.04
CA GLU A 183 -47.17 7.96 -1.63
C GLU A 183 -48.19 7.54 -0.55
N ALA A 184 -47.79 6.68 0.38
CA ALA A 184 -48.64 6.28 1.49
C ALA A 184 -49.05 7.49 2.37
N GLN A 185 -48.11 8.41 2.64
CA GLN A 185 -48.41 9.63 3.39
C GLN A 185 -49.39 10.54 2.65
N GLN A 186 -49.20 10.74 1.34
CA GLN A 186 -50.13 11.51 0.51
C GLN A 186 -51.52 10.87 0.46
N GLU A 187 -51.60 9.55 0.36
CA GLU A 187 -52.87 8.84 0.37
C GLU A 187 -53.61 9.02 1.68
N VAL A 188 -52.92 8.90 2.82
CA VAL A 188 -53.51 9.17 4.14
C VAL A 188 -54.04 10.61 4.21
N LEU A 189 -53.29 11.60 3.72
CA LEU A 189 -53.75 12.99 3.67
C LEU A 189 -55.02 13.14 2.81
N ARG A 190 -55.07 12.53 1.63
CA ARG A 190 -56.26 12.53 0.76
C ARG A 190 -57.47 11.94 1.47
N GLN A 191 -57.30 10.83 2.18
CA GLN A 191 -58.38 10.19 2.95
C GLN A 191 -58.87 11.08 4.10
N PHE A 192 -57.97 11.73 4.83
CA PHE A 192 -58.34 12.69 5.89
C PHE A 192 -59.14 13.88 5.34
N GLU A 193 -58.73 14.44 4.21
CA GLU A 193 -59.45 15.55 3.57
C GLU A 193 -60.81 15.12 3.03
N ALA A 194 -60.91 13.93 2.44
CA ALA A 194 -62.17 13.37 1.97
C ALA A 194 -63.15 13.17 3.14
N LYS A 195 -62.69 12.54 4.23
CA LYS A 195 -63.48 12.34 5.45
C LYS A 195 -63.95 13.66 6.05
N LYS A 196 -63.07 14.66 6.14
CA LYS A 196 -63.41 16.02 6.60
C LYS A 196 -64.49 16.67 5.72
N ARG A 197 -64.46 16.45 4.40
CA ARG A 197 -65.50 16.94 3.47
C ARG A 197 -66.83 16.23 3.70
N GLU A 198 -66.82 14.91 3.90
CA GLU A 198 -68.02 14.13 4.21
C GLU A 198 -68.65 14.55 5.54
N ASP A 199 -67.85 14.70 6.60
CA ASP A 199 -68.32 15.11 7.92
C ASP A 199 -68.96 16.51 7.86
N LYS A 200 -68.38 17.44 7.09
CA LYS A 200 -68.99 18.75 6.83
C LYS A 200 -70.33 18.64 6.11
N LYS A 201 -70.45 17.75 5.12
CA LYS A 201 -71.73 17.52 4.41
C LYS A 201 -72.79 16.93 5.33
N LYS A 202 -72.42 15.95 6.18
CA LYS A 202 -73.31 15.35 7.18
C LYS A 202 -73.81 16.39 8.18
N MET A 203 -72.91 17.20 8.74
CA MET A 203 -73.29 18.30 9.64
C MET A 203 -74.18 19.36 8.96
N ALA A 204 -73.96 19.65 7.68
CA ALA A 204 -74.83 20.57 6.93
C ALA A 204 -76.23 19.98 6.69
N LEU A 205 -76.31 18.68 6.41
CA LEU A 205 -77.58 17.96 6.24
C LEU A 205 -78.36 17.88 7.56
N GLU A 206 -77.70 17.55 8.67
CA GLU A 206 -78.30 17.55 10.01
C GLU A 206 -78.88 18.92 10.37
N LYS A 207 -78.12 20.00 10.16
CA LYS A 207 -78.62 21.38 10.35
C LYS A 207 -79.83 21.69 9.48
N ASN A 208 -79.86 21.22 8.23
CA ASN A 208 -81.00 21.44 7.35
C ASN A 208 -82.24 20.68 7.84
N ASN A 209 -82.08 19.43 8.27
CA ASN A 209 -83.16 18.64 8.87
C ASN A 209 -83.70 19.28 10.15
N GLU A 210 -82.82 19.80 11.03
CA GLU A 210 -83.24 20.58 12.21
C GLU A 210 -84.07 21.81 11.82
N LEU A 211 -83.68 22.53 10.77
CA LEU A 211 -84.44 23.68 10.25
C LEU A 211 -85.81 23.27 9.68
N ILE A 212 -85.92 22.13 9.02
CA ILE A 212 -87.19 21.60 8.51
C ILE A 212 -88.12 21.24 9.68
N ILE A 213 -87.62 20.52 10.69
CA ILE A 213 -88.39 20.19 11.90
C ILE A 213 -88.86 21.45 12.61
N ALA A 214 -88.02 22.47 12.71
CA ALA A 214 -88.40 23.76 13.30
C ALA A 214 -89.50 24.47 12.49
N LYS A 215 -89.45 24.42 11.15
CA LYS A 215 -90.51 24.95 10.28
C LYS A 215 -91.83 24.21 10.47
N ASP A 216 -91.82 22.88 10.43
CA ASP A 216 -93.01 22.05 10.66
C ASP A 216 -93.63 22.33 12.03
N TYR A 217 -92.80 22.52 13.06
CA TYR A 217 -93.27 22.91 14.39
C TYR A 217 -93.94 24.29 14.39
N ILE A 218 -93.33 25.28 13.74
CA ILE A 218 -93.91 26.63 13.59
C ILE A 218 -95.24 26.57 12.84
N ASP A 219 -95.32 25.79 11.77
CA ASP A 219 -96.53 25.71 10.96
C ASP A 219 -97.65 24.95 11.68
N LYS A 220 -97.34 23.92 12.47
CA LYS A 220 -98.30 23.29 13.41
C LYS A 220 -98.82 24.27 14.46
N ILE A 221 -97.96 25.16 14.99
CA ILE A 221 -98.41 26.23 15.90
C ILE A 221 -99.36 27.18 15.18
N LYS A 222 -99.05 27.59 13.95
CA LYS A 222 -99.92 28.46 13.16
C LYS A 222 -101.25 27.79 12.83
N GLU A 223 -101.23 26.51 12.46
CA GLU A 223 -102.42 25.73 12.14
C GLU A 223 -103.32 25.58 13.37
N ALA A 224 -102.76 25.25 14.53
CA ALA A 224 -103.47 25.23 15.81
C ALA A 224 -104.02 26.63 16.19
N ALA A 225 -103.31 27.70 15.86
CA ALA A 225 -103.80 29.06 16.06
C ALA A 225 -104.96 29.40 15.11
N THR A 226 -104.96 28.90 13.87
CA THR A 226 -106.04 29.16 12.90
C THR A 226 -107.29 28.30 13.10
N ASP A 227 -107.14 27.06 13.59
CA ASP A 227 -108.27 26.17 13.92
C ASP A 227 -108.97 26.58 15.23
N SER A 228 -108.27 27.34 16.09
CA SER A 228 -108.83 27.87 17.35
C SER A 228 -109.75 29.09 17.19
N ARG A 229 -110.34 29.35 16.01
CA ARG A 229 -111.36 30.41 15.85
C ARG A 229 -112.63 30.18 16.71
N TYR A 230 -112.76 29.04 17.38
CA TYR A 230 -113.85 28.75 18.33
C TYR A 230 -113.43 28.05 19.64
N ALA A 231 -112.17 28.16 20.06
CA ALA A 231 -111.76 27.69 21.40
C ALA A 231 -110.90 28.75 22.10
N ASN A 232 -111.41 29.28 23.22
CA ASN A 232 -110.73 30.22 24.12
C ASN A 232 -109.40 29.65 24.64
N SER A 233 -108.31 29.81 23.90
CA SER A 233 -106.95 29.68 24.43
C SER A 233 -106.60 30.95 25.19
N LYS A 234 -107.10 31.06 26.43
CA LYS A 234 -106.65 32.09 27.36
C LYS A 234 -105.18 31.83 27.69
N CYS A 235 -104.27 32.55 27.04
CA CYS A 235 -102.89 32.67 27.51
C CYS A 235 -102.93 33.34 28.88
N PHE A 236 -102.63 32.57 29.93
CA PHE A 236 -102.41 33.12 31.26
C PHE A 236 -101.07 33.86 31.27
N VAL A 237 -101.13 35.17 31.03
CA VAL A 237 -99.99 36.08 31.27
C VAL A 237 -100.04 36.45 32.74
N TYR A 238 -99.13 35.89 33.54
CA TYR A 238 -98.95 36.35 34.92
C TYR A 238 -98.29 37.73 34.89
N PRO A 239 -98.81 38.73 35.62
CA PRO A 239 -98.16 40.05 35.70
C PRO A 239 -96.77 39.92 36.30
N ALA A 240 -95.81 40.68 35.78
CA ALA A 240 -94.39 40.64 36.17
C ALA A 240 -94.15 40.87 37.68
N SER A 241 -95.14 41.41 38.41
CA SER A 241 -95.15 41.55 39.87
C SER A 241 -95.22 40.23 40.64
N SER A 242 -95.56 39.12 39.98
CA SER A 242 -95.75 37.79 40.62
C SER A 242 -94.63 36.78 40.33
N ALA A 243 -93.61 37.16 39.55
CA ALA A 243 -92.42 36.34 39.28
C ALA A 243 -91.20 36.88 40.05
N PRO A 244 -90.41 36.03 40.73
CA PRO A 244 -89.18 36.49 41.37
C PRO A 244 -88.24 36.96 40.24
N CYS A 245 -87.91 38.26 40.26
CA CYS A 245 -87.02 38.96 39.31
C CYS A 245 -87.65 39.59 38.05
N GLY A 246 -88.98 39.71 37.93
CA GLY A 246 -89.61 40.62 36.95
C GLY A 246 -89.40 40.30 35.47
N ALA A 247 -89.03 39.05 35.12
CA ALA A 247 -88.87 38.61 33.74
C ALA A 247 -90.12 37.87 33.23
N CYS A 248 -90.53 38.18 31.99
CA CYS A 248 -91.61 37.48 31.29
C CYS A 248 -91.24 36.00 31.12
N THR A 249 -91.91 35.12 31.86
CA THR A 249 -91.69 33.67 31.81
C THR A 249 -92.79 33.03 30.96
N SER A 250 -92.52 32.78 29.68
CA SER A 250 -93.31 31.83 28.89
C SER A 250 -92.91 30.40 29.29
N ALA A 251 -93.90 29.53 29.48
CA ALA A 251 -93.69 28.13 29.84
C ALA A 251 -92.99 27.39 28.68
N GLY A 252 -91.67 27.38 28.71
CA GLY A 252 -90.85 26.66 27.75
C GLY A 252 -89.45 27.27 27.65
N ALA A 253 -88.45 26.54 28.14
CA ALA A 253 -87.00 26.81 28.08
C ALA A 253 -86.37 27.44 29.33
N ILE A 254 -86.25 26.65 30.40
CA ILE A 254 -85.12 26.79 31.32
C ILE A 254 -83.95 26.02 30.72
N ALA A 255 -82.92 26.74 30.23
CA ALA A 255 -81.64 26.12 29.93
C ALA A 255 -80.94 25.80 31.27
N PRO A 256 -80.57 24.54 31.56
CA PRO A 256 -79.85 24.23 32.79
C PRO A 256 -78.45 24.86 32.73
N TYR A 257 -78.19 25.77 33.66
CA TYR A 257 -76.88 26.39 33.86
C TYR A 257 -75.89 25.32 34.34
N ARG A 258 -75.15 24.69 33.41
CA ARG A 258 -74.09 23.74 33.75
C ARG A 258 -72.87 24.50 34.26
N ARG A 259 -72.38 24.15 35.47
CA ARG A 259 -71.13 24.67 36.04
C ARG A 259 -69.97 24.44 35.06
N PHE A 260 -69.16 25.48 34.84
CA PHE A 260 -67.93 25.42 34.07
C PHE A 260 -66.97 24.41 34.71
N LYS A 261 -66.54 23.38 33.97
CA LYS A 261 -65.45 22.48 34.37
C LYS A 261 -64.20 22.88 33.59
N GLU A 262 -63.15 23.31 34.29
CA GLU A 262 -61.86 23.60 33.66
C GLU A 262 -61.28 22.36 32.97
N PRO A 263 -60.71 22.50 31.76
CA PRO A 263 -60.04 21.40 31.08
C PRO A 263 -58.75 20.99 31.81
N ARG A 264 -58.64 19.71 32.17
CA ARG A 264 -57.40 19.13 32.73
C ARG A 264 -56.23 19.36 31.76
N ARG A 265 -55.20 20.08 32.20
CA ARG A 265 -53.92 20.23 31.48
C ARG A 265 -53.30 18.84 31.27
N LYS A 266 -53.01 18.46 30.02
CA LYS A 266 -52.18 17.29 29.70
C LYS A 266 -50.75 17.57 30.18
N LYS A 267 -50.19 16.67 31.01
CA LYS A 267 -48.78 16.71 31.40
C LYS A 267 -47.92 16.53 30.15
N GLN A 268 -47.00 17.46 29.90
CA GLN A 268 -45.91 17.27 28.95
C GLN A 268 -44.95 16.25 29.53
N TYR A 269 -44.71 15.16 28.81
CA TYR A 269 -43.55 14.32 29.06
C TYR A 269 -42.38 14.96 28.32
N SER A 270 -41.42 15.48 29.08
CA SER A 270 -40.10 15.85 28.57
C SER A 270 -39.34 14.55 28.28
N LEU A 271 -39.11 14.26 27.00
CA LEU A 271 -38.02 13.35 26.63
C LEU A 271 -36.73 14.17 26.70
N CYS A 272 -35.84 13.74 27.59
CA CYS A 272 -34.47 14.22 27.67
C CYS A 272 -33.76 13.97 26.34
N LEU A 273 -33.09 15.01 25.83
CA LEU A 273 -31.89 14.92 25.01
C LEU A 273 -30.76 15.52 25.83
#